data_AF-A0A933NPL4-F1
#
_entry.id   AF-A0A933NPL4-F1
#
_cell.length_a   1.000
_cell.length_b   1.000
_cell.length_c   1.000
_cell.angle_alpha   90.00
_cell.angle_beta   90.00
_cell.angle_gamma   90.00
#
_symmetry.space_group_name_H-M   'P 1'
#
loop_
_entity.id
_entity.type
_entity.pdbx_description
1 polymer ?
#
loop_
_entity_poly.entity_id
_entity_poly.type
_entity_poly.pdbx_seq_one_letter_code
_entity_poly.pdbx_strand_id
1 'polypeptide(L)' 'LLEDGAMPEPRAVRGTNMVELAWVREAETGRLIVIAAIDNLGKGAAGQAVQNFNCMIGVDETTGLDLLPALP' A
#
# COMPACT_ATOMS: atom_id res chain seq x y z
N LEU A 1 -0.47 -6.45 4.80
CA LEU A 1 -1.72 -7.25 4.93
C LEU A 1 -2.30 -6.91 6.29
N LEU A 2 -3.56 -6.49 6.33
CA LEU A 2 -4.25 -6.17 7.57
C LEU A 2 -4.70 -7.43 8.30
N GLU A 3 -4.98 -7.30 9.59
CA GLU A 3 -5.57 -8.36 10.41
C GLU A 3 -6.99 -8.72 9.91
N ASP A 4 -7.43 -9.94 10.19
CA ASP A 4 -8.76 -10.42 9.79
C ASP A 4 -9.86 -9.51 10.37
N GLY A 5 -10.73 -9.03 9.49
CA GLY A 5 -11.83 -8.12 9.83
C GLY A 5 -11.48 -6.62 9.75
N ALA A 6 -10.20 -6.25 9.63
CA ALA A 6 -9.81 -4.87 9.35
C ALA A 6 -9.97 -4.53 7.87
N MET A 7 -10.26 -3.25 7.58
CA MET A 7 -10.46 -2.75 6.21
C MET A 7 -9.41 -1.68 5.86
N PRO A 8 -8.92 -1.64 4.60
CA PRO A 8 -7.94 -0.64 4.18
C PRO A 8 -8.52 0.78 4.24
N GLU A 9 -7.74 1.72 4.77
CA GLU A 9 -8.11 3.13 4.86
C GLU A 9 -7.13 3.99 4.04
N PRO A 10 -7.59 4.67 2.96
CA PRO A 10 -6.71 5.56 2.17
C PRO A 10 -6.00 6.63 3.00
N ARG A 11 -6.61 7.05 4.12
CA ARG A 11 -6.01 8.05 5.02
C ARG A 11 -4.81 7.51 5.80
N ALA A 12 -4.80 6.22 6.13
CA ALA A 12 -3.72 5.56 6.87
C ALA A 12 -2.43 5.43 6.03
N VAL A 13 -2.56 5.44 4.71
CA VAL A 13 -1.43 5.32 3.77
C VAL A 13 -1.04 6.63 3.08
N ARG A 14 -1.77 7.72 3.35
CA ARG A 14 -1.53 9.03 2.72
C ARG A 14 -0.11 9.54 3.02
N GLY A 15 0.60 9.98 2.00
CA GLY A 15 1.97 10.49 2.10
C GLY A 15 3.03 9.40 2.28
N THR A 16 2.65 8.13 2.22
CA THR A 16 3.58 6.99 2.37
C THR A 16 3.78 6.23 1.06
N ASN A 17 4.76 5.33 1.05
CA ASN A 17 4.91 4.32 0.01
C ASN A 17 4.31 2.95 0.40
N MET A 18 3.36 2.94 1.35
CA MET A 18 2.73 1.72 1.88
C MET A 18 1.46 1.34 1.11
N VAL A 19 1.07 0.07 1.24
CA VAL A 19 -0.20 -0.48 0.76
C VAL A 19 -0.87 -1.20 1.91
N GLU A 20 -2.11 -0.82 2.22
CA GLU A 20 -2.98 -1.65 3.04
C GLU A 20 -3.78 -2.59 2.15
N LEU A 21 -3.81 -3.86 2.54
CA LEU A 21 -4.48 -4.93 1.81
C LEU A 21 -5.36 -5.70 2.78
N ALA A 22 -6.61 -5.93 2.40
CA ALA A 22 -7.51 -6.87 3.07
C ALA A 22 -8.30 -7.66 2.04
N TRP A 23 -8.94 -8.73 2.49
CA TRP A 23 -9.80 -9.55 1.65
C TRP A 23 -10.97 -10.10 2.45
N VAL A 24 -12.08 -10.34 1.76
CA VAL A 24 -13.27 -10.98 2.31
C VAL A 24 -13.70 -12.09 1.37
N ARG A 25 -13.92 -13.29 1.90
CA ARG A 25 -14.46 -14.42 1.13
C ARG A 25 -15.93 -14.61 1.44
N GLU A 26 -16.77 -14.47 0.43
CA GLU A 26 -18.19 -14.79 0.49
C GLU A 26 -18.34 -16.32 0.46
N ALA A 27 -18.80 -16.90 1.57
CA ALA A 27 -18.82 -18.35 1.77
C ALA A 27 -19.74 -19.08 0.77
N GLU A 28 -20.88 -18.47 0.43
CA GLU A 28 -21.94 -19.07 -0.40
C GLU A 28 -21.54 -19.18 -1.87
N THR A 29 -20.88 -18.16 -2.41
CA THR A 29 -20.50 -18.08 -3.81
C THR A 29 -19.04 -18.47 -4.05
N GLY A 30 -18.23 -18.49 -2.98
CA GLY A 30 -16.77 -18.60 -3.06
C GLY A 30 -16.08 -17.35 -3.60
N ARG A 31 -16.81 -16.24 -3.82
CA ARG A 31 -16.25 -14.98 -4.33
C ARG A 31 -15.26 -14.39 -3.33
N LEU A 32 -14.07 -14.06 -3.81
CA LEU A 32 -13.07 -13.32 -3.06
C LEU A 32 -13.13 -11.84 -3.45
N ILE A 33 -13.36 -10.98 -2.48
CA ILE A 33 -13.28 -9.53 -2.64
C ILE A 33 -11.94 -9.09 -2.05
N VAL A 34 -11.06 -8.54 -2.88
CA VAL A 34 -9.76 -8.00 -2.44
C VAL A 34 -9.84 -6.48 -2.48
N ILE A 35 -9.41 -5.83 -1.41
CA ILE A 35 -9.43 -4.38 -1.27
C ILE A 35 -8.01 -3.91 -1.01
N ALA A 36 -7.61 -2.84 -1.70
CA ALA A 36 -6.31 -2.19 -1.54
C ALA A 36 -6.49 -0.69 -1.35
N ALA A 37 -5.76 -0.11 -0.40
CA ALA A 37 -5.64 1.33 -0.24
C ALA A 37 -4.18 1.76 -0.43
N ILE A 38 -3.98 2.81 -1.23
CA ILE A 38 -2.68 3.43 -1.51
C ILE A 38 -2.82 4.95 -1.55
N ASP A 39 -1.72 5.67 -1.31
CA ASP A 39 -1.59 7.05 -1.81
C ASP A 39 -1.33 7.01 -3.31
N ASN A 40 -2.21 7.64 -4.11
CA ASN A 40 -2.12 7.59 -5.57
C ASN A 40 -0.97 8.44 -6.14
N LEU A 41 -0.47 9.44 -5.42
CA LEU A 41 0.70 10.25 -5.81
C LEU A 41 2.01 9.66 -5.28
N GLY A 42 1.97 9.06 -4.10
CA GLY A 42 3.07 8.28 -3.50
C GLY A 42 3.20 6.92 -4.17
N LYS A 43 2.72 5.87 -3.51
CA LYS A 43 2.78 4.48 -4.00
C LYS A 43 2.12 4.26 -5.37
N GLY A 44 1.14 5.07 -5.75
CA GLY A 44 0.51 5.00 -7.07
C GLY A 44 1.31 5.65 -8.21
N ALA A 45 2.34 6.45 -7.90
CA ALA A 45 3.14 7.15 -8.89
C ALA A 45 4.60 7.35 -8.46
N ALA A 46 4.94 8.48 -7.84
CA ALA A 46 6.32 8.92 -7.65
C ALA A 46 7.10 8.01 -6.69
N GLY A 47 6.46 7.55 -5.61
CA GLY A 47 7.06 6.63 -4.65
C GLY A 47 7.40 5.28 -5.29
N GLN A 48 6.51 4.74 -6.14
CA GLN A 48 6.78 3.52 -6.89
C GLN A 48 7.89 3.70 -7.93
N ALA A 49 7.97 4.88 -8.58
CA ALA A 49 9.04 5.18 -9.52
C ALA A 49 10.42 5.21 -8.82
N VAL A 50 10.50 5.82 -7.64
CA VAL A 50 11.71 5.81 -6.80
C VAL A 50 12.03 4.39 -6.32
N GLN A 51 11.03 3.60 -5.90
CA GLN A 51 11.25 2.21 -5.50
C GLN A 51 11.84 1.38 -6.65
N ASN A 52 11.28 1.51 -7.87
CA ASN A 52 11.82 0.86 -9.06
C ASN A 52 13.25 1.31 -9.36
N PHE A 53 13.54 2.62 -9.21
CA PHE A 53 14.89 3.14 -9.38
C PHE A 53 15.86 2.56 -8.36
N ASN A 54 15.46 2.44 -7.09
CA ASN A 54 16.26 1.80 -6.05
C ASN A 54 16.63 0.36 -6.44
N CYS A 55 15.65 -0.42 -6.93
CA CYS A 55 15.90 -1.76 -7.47
C CYS A 55 16.91 -1.73 -8.63
N MET A 56 16.77 -0.78 -9.57
CA MET A 56 17.62 -0.68 -10.76
C MET A 56 19.08 -0.37 -10.43
N ILE A 57 19.33 0.44 -9.40
CA ILE A 57 20.70 0.81 -9.00
C ILE A 57 21.26 -0.10 -7.89
N GLY A 58 20.49 -1.10 -7.44
CA GLY A 58 20.93 -2.11 -6.46
C GLY A 58 21.06 -1.59 -5.03
N VAL A 59 20.27 -0.57 -4.65
CA VAL A 59 20.15 -0.12 -3.25
C VAL A 59 18.88 -0.67 -2.61
N ASP A 60 18.73 -0.49 -1.30
CA ASP A 60 17.52 -0.92 -0.58
C ASP A 60 16.28 -0.25 -1.18
N GLU A 61 15.25 -1.06 -1.46
CA GLU A 61 14.02 -0.59 -2.11
C GLU A 61 13.32 0.53 -1.34
N THR A 62 13.44 0.57 0.00
CA THR A 62 12.81 1.58 0.85
C THR A 62 13.64 2.86 0.99
N THR A 63 14.83 2.92 0.37
CA THR A 63 15.70 4.11 0.43
C THR A 63 14.94 5.36 -0.02
N GLY A 64 14.75 6.31 0.91
CA GLY A 64 14.03 7.56 0.66
C GLY A 64 12.50 7.47 0.65
N LEU A 65 11.92 6.34 1.08
CA LEU A 65 10.48 6.06 1.01
C LEU A 65 9.81 5.80 2.38
N ASP A 66 10.58 5.73 3.47
CA ASP A 66 10.09 5.54 4.83
C ASP A 66 9.55 6.85 5.44
N LEU A 67 8.47 7.35 4.85
CA LEU A 67 7.72 8.50 5.33
C LEU A 67 6.58 8.05 6.24
N LEU A 68 6.38 8.77 7.36
CA LEU A 68 5.21 8.57 8.21
C LEU A 68 3.93 9.06 7.50
N PRO A 69 2.77 8.41 7.74
CA PRO A 69 1.51 8.87 7.19
C PRO A 69 1.22 10.33 7.56
N ALA A 70 0.75 11.11 6.58
CA ALA A 70 0.32 12.49 6.77
C ALA A 70 -1.08 12.53 7.38
N LEU A 71 -1.14 12.37 8.72
CA LEU A 71 -2.36 12.49 9.52
C LEU A 71 -2.49 13.92 10.09
N PRO A 72 -3.71 14.47 10.23
CA PRO A 72 -3.97 15.54 11.19
C PRO A 72 -3.93 15.02 12.63
#